data_AF-A0A9D9LU66-F1
#
_entry.id   AF-A0A9D9LU66-F1
#
_cell.length_a   1.000
_cell.length_b   1.000
_cell.length_c   1.000
_cell.angle_alpha   90.00
_cell.angle_beta   90.00
_cell.angle_gamma   90.00
#
_symmetry.space_group_name_H-M   'P 1'
#
loop_
_entity.id
_entity.type
_entity.pdbx_description
1 polymer ?
#
loop_
_entity_poly.entity_id
_entity_poly.type
_entity_poly.pdbx_seq_one_letter_code
_entity_poly.pdbx_strand_id
1 'polypeptide(L)'
;MAQSGFVMLLPVITIIVALLTKEVYMSLILGICAGAMLFEGFAPFPAVITMFKIMSEKVGENASLLIFLILLGILVAEIARSGASRAYSNFAAKRIKSDRGALLFAPILGIIIFVDDYFNCLTVGSVMRPLTDKFRIAREKLAYVIDATAAPTCILAPISSWSAAIAAAFPKDTGVDGFTVFLSTIPYNIYAWLTLIFLFFIVFTGKDLRPMWGVVRRARLRGVTLGDVNSDDYNALVGKNGKGHILDLVLPLAVLIVGCLYGMLYTGGIHDG
;
A
#
# COMPACT_ATOMS: atom_id res chain seq x y z
N MET A 1 32.11 -18.08 -4.30
CA MET A 1 31.54 -19.14 -3.44
C MET A 1 30.09 -18.79 -3.10
N ALA A 2 29.17 -18.86 -4.07
CA ALA A 2 27.74 -18.60 -3.87
C ALA A 2 26.91 -19.77 -4.40
N GLN A 3 27.31 -21.00 -4.06
CA GLN A 3 26.66 -22.24 -4.51
C GLN A 3 25.86 -22.94 -3.41
N SER A 4 25.59 -22.27 -2.29
CA SER A 4 24.94 -22.92 -1.16
C SER A 4 23.45 -22.59 -1.14
N GLY A 5 22.58 -23.62 -1.15
CA GLY A 5 21.13 -23.49 -0.89
C GLY A 5 20.77 -22.71 0.39
N PHE A 6 21.75 -22.45 1.25
CA PHE A 6 21.72 -21.50 2.35
C PHE A 6 21.29 -20.07 1.96
N VAL A 7 21.56 -19.59 0.74
CA VAL A 7 21.12 -18.25 0.31
C VAL A 7 19.59 -18.15 0.24
N MET A 8 18.93 -19.24 -0.14
CA MET A 8 17.46 -19.30 -0.23
C MET A 8 16.79 -19.45 1.14
N LEU A 9 17.52 -19.97 2.13
CA LEU A 9 17.04 -20.06 3.51
C LEU A 9 17.00 -18.70 4.21
N LEU A 10 17.82 -17.74 3.79
CA LEU A 10 17.97 -16.46 4.46
C LEU A 10 16.67 -15.61 4.48
N PRO A 11 15.95 -15.42 3.35
CA PRO A 11 14.64 -14.76 3.37
C PRO A 11 13.63 -15.51 4.25
N VAL A 12 13.64 -16.84 4.22
CA VAL A 12 12.72 -17.68 5.01
C VAL A 12 12.97 -17.51 6.51
N ILE A 13 14.22 -17.56 6.94
CA ILE A 13 14.61 -17.34 8.34
C ILE A 13 14.21 -15.93 8.76
N THR A 14 14.45 -14.92 7.92
CA THR A 14 14.07 -13.53 8.20
C THR A 14 12.57 -13.38 8.42
N ILE A 15 11.74 -14.04 7.58
CA ILE A 15 10.28 -14.05 7.74
C ILE A 15 9.87 -14.76 9.04
N ILE A 16 10.47 -15.92 9.35
CA ILE A 16 10.18 -16.65 10.59
C ILE A 16 10.51 -15.80 11.81
N VAL A 17 11.67 -15.13 11.80
CA VAL A 17 12.08 -14.21 12.88
C VAL A 17 11.10 -13.03 12.98
N ALA A 18 10.64 -12.47 11.86
CA ALA A 18 9.62 -11.42 11.85
C ALA A 18 8.29 -11.87 12.46
N LEU A 19 7.84 -13.09 12.16
CA LEU A 19 6.61 -13.65 12.72
C LEU A 19 6.73 -13.96 14.21
N LEU A 20 7.91 -14.41 14.67
CA LEU A 20 8.16 -14.71 16.08
C LEU A 20 8.34 -13.46 16.94
N THR A 21 9.16 -12.51 16.48
CA THR A 21 9.46 -11.26 17.20
C THR A 21 8.31 -10.27 17.14
N LYS A 22 7.45 -10.38 16.10
CA LYS A 22 6.44 -9.38 15.75
C LYS A 22 7.02 -7.98 15.47
N GLU A 23 8.33 -7.90 15.26
CA GLU A 23 9.07 -6.68 15.00
C GLU A 23 9.70 -6.76 13.60
N VAL A 24 8.99 -6.21 12.61
CA VAL A 24 9.38 -6.30 11.20
C VAL A 24 10.72 -5.60 10.94
N TYR A 25 10.90 -4.40 11.52
CA TYR A 25 12.11 -3.59 11.31
C TYR A 25 13.38 -4.30 11.82
N MET A 26 13.33 -4.83 13.04
CA MET A 26 14.47 -5.54 13.62
C MET A 26 14.78 -6.82 12.84
N SER A 27 13.74 -7.52 12.39
CA SER A 27 13.90 -8.74 11.62
C SER A 27 14.54 -8.48 10.26
N LEU A 28 14.14 -7.42 9.56
CA LEU A 28 14.75 -7.02 8.29
C LEU A 28 16.23 -6.66 8.46
N ILE A 29 16.59 -5.89 9.49
CA ILE A 29 17.98 -5.54 9.78
C ILE A 29 18.80 -6.81 10.05
N LEU A 30 18.28 -7.74 10.88
CA LEU A 30 18.93 -9.02 11.15
C LEU A 30 19.10 -9.87 9.89
N GLY A 31 18.11 -9.86 8.99
CA GLY A 31 18.18 -10.54 7.70
C GLY A 31 19.29 -9.97 6.80
N ILE A 32 19.41 -8.64 6.73
CA ILE A 32 20.48 -7.97 5.97
C ILE A 32 21.85 -8.27 6.60
N CYS A 33 21.97 -8.20 7.93
CA CYS A 33 23.20 -8.56 8.64
C CYS A 33 23.63 -10.00 8.34
N ALA A 34 22.70 -10.95 8.44
CA ALA A 34 22.97 -12.36 8.16
C ALA A 34 23.30 -12.61 6.67
N GLY A 35 22.69 -11.86 5.75
CA GLY A 35 23.03 -11.90 4.32
C GLY A 35 24.41 -11.34 4.02
N ALA A 36 24.77 -10.22 4.64
CA ALA A 36 26.10 -9.64 4.50
C ALA A 36 27.18 -10.55 5.10
N MET A 37 26.90 -11.21 6.24
CA MET A 37 27.78 -12.22 6.81
C MET A 37 27.97 -13.41 5.88
N LEU A 38 26.90 -13.91 5.25
CA LEU A 38 26.99 -15.01 4.30
C LEU A 38 27.81 -14.60 3.07
N PHE A 39 27.61 -13.38 2.57
CA PHE A 39 28.31 -12.84 1.41
C PHE A 39 29.83 -12.74 1.64
N GLU A 40 30.25 -12.30 2.82
CA GLU A 40 31.67 -12.13 3.20
C GLU A 40 32.29 -13.39 3.86
N GLY A 41 31.63 -14.55 3.79
CA GLY A 41 32.17 -15.80 4.33
C GLY A 41 32.28 -15.84 5.86
N PHE A 42 31.30 -15.24 6.56
CA PHE A 42 31.21 -15.10 8.02
C PHE A 42 32.29 -14.21 8.66
N ALA A 43 32.97 -13.35 7.88
CA ALA A 43 33.86 -12.34 8.43
C ALA A 43 33.05 -11.12 8.94
N PRO A 44 33.04 -10.82 10.25
CA PRO A 44 32.12 -9.83 10.83
C PRO A 44 32.45 -8.39 10.42
N PHE A 45 33.73 -8.03 10.33
CA PHE A 45 34.14 -6.67 10.00
C PHE A 45 33.87 -6.31 8.52
N PRO A 46 34.26 -7.13 7.53
CA PRO A 46 33.85 -6.93 6.14
C PRO A 46 32.33 -6.94 5.94
N ALA A 47 31.60 -7.83 6.64
CA ALA A 47 30.15 -7.92 6.53
C ALA A 47 29.43 -6.62 6.89
N VAL A 48 29.86 -5.94 7.96
CA VAL A 48 29.29 -4.65 8.35
C VAL A 48 29.54 -3.59 7.27
N ILE A 49 30.76 -3.54 6.71
CA ILE A 49 31.09 -2.60 5.63
C ILE A 49 30.22 -2.87 4.40
N THR A 50 30.09 -4.13 4.01
CA THR A 50 29.28 -4.56 2.86
C THR A 50 27.80 -4.29 3.07
N MET A 51 27.28 -4.50 4.28
CA MET A 51 25.92 -4.11 4.65
C MET A 51 25.67 -2.61 4.41
N PHE A 52 26.50 -1.73 4.98
CA PHE A 52 26.32 -0.28 4.80
C PHE A 52 26.50 0.17 3.35
N LYS A 53 27.43 -0.46 2.62
CA LYS A 53 27.66 -0.17 1.20
C LYS A 53 26.46 -0.53 0.34
N ILE A 54 25.91 -1.73 0.50
CA ILE A 54 24.72 -2.17 -0.27
C ILE A 54 23.52 -1.31 0.09
N MET A 55 23.33 -1.00 1.37
CA MET A 55 22.23 -0.12 1.80
C MET A 55 22.36 1.28 1.21
N SER A 56 23.54 1.89 1.21
CA SER A 56 23.73 3.24 0.67
C SER A 56 23.53 3.28 -0.85
N GLU A 57 24.03 2.27 -1.56
CA GLU A 57 23.85 2.11 -3.00
C GLU A 57 22.36 1.97 -3.36
N LYS A 58 21.63 1.08 -2.67
CA LYS A 58 20.20 0.86 -2.93
C LYS A 58 19.33 2.06 -2.54
N VAL A 59 19.69 2.79 -1.49
CA VAL A 59 19.02 4.06 -1.15
C VAL A 59 19.27 5.12 -2.22
N GLY A 60 20.49 5.20 -2.76
CA GLY A 60 20.84 6.12 -3.85
C GLY A 60 20.07 5.82 -5.15
N GLU A 61 20.04 4.55 -5.56
CA GLU A 61 19.31 4.11 -6.77
C GLU A 61 17.80 4.38 -6.67
N ASN A 62 17.22 4.24 -5.48
CA ASN A 62 15.78 4.39 -5.24
C ASN A 62 15.42 5.74 -4.59
N ALA A 63 16.30 6.73 -4.64
CA ALA A 63 16.09 8.03 -3.99
C ALA A 63 14.84 8.76 -4.51
N SER A 64 14.52 8.62 -5.81
CA SER A 64 13.31 9.17 -6.42
C SER A 64 12.04 8.61 -5.80
N LEU A 65 11.99 7.30 -5.54
CA LEU A 65 10.87 6.63 -4.88
C LEU A 65 10.73 7.09 -3.42
N LEU A 66 11.83 7.27 -2.70
CA LEU A 66 11.81 7.79 -1.32
C LEU A 66 11.26 9.22 -1.27
N ILE A 67 11.73 10.10 -2.16
CA ILE A 67 11.23 11.48 -2.27
C ILE A 67 9.75 11.46 -2.63
N PHE A 68 9.33 10.63 -3.59
CA PHE A 68 7.93 10.46 -3.97
C PHE A 68 7.06 10.04 -2.78
N LEU A 69 7.50 9.04 -2.00
CA LEU A 69 6.77 8.57 -0.83
C LEU A 69 6.64 9.64 0.27
N ILE A 70 7.70 10.45 0.48
CA ILE A 70 7.66 11.57 1.42
C ILE A 70 6.66 12.62 0.95
N LEU A 71 6.71 13.03 -0.32
CA LEU A 71 5.78 14.01 -0.89
C LEU A 71 4.33 13.54 -0.80
N LEU A 72 4.09 12.26 -1.05
CA LEU A 72 2.79 11.62 -0.94
C LEU A 72 2.31 11.61 0.52
N GLY A 73 3.19 11.31 1.47
CA GLY A 73 2.92 11.42 2.90
C GLY A 73 2.51 12.85 3.31
N ILE A 74 3.22 13.86 2.81
CA ILE A 74 2.88 15.28 3.04
C ILE A 74 1.52 15.62 2.45
N LEU A 75 1.24 15.21 1.22
CA LEU A 75 -0.05 15.43 0.55
C LEU A 75 -1.20 14.82 1.37
N VAL A 76 -1.05 13.57 1.80
CA VAL A 76 -2.07 12.89 2.61
C VAL A 76 -2.24 13.55 3.98
N ALA A 77 -1.15 14.00 4.61
CA ALA A 77 -1.21 14.77 5.85
C ALA A 77 -1.96 16.10 5.67
N GLU A 78 -1.74 16.82 4.57
CA GLU A 78 -2.45 18.07 4.28
C GLU A 78 -3.94 17.83 3.96
N ILE A 79 -4.29 16.77 3.24
CA ILE A 79 -5.68 16.33 3.06
C ILE A 79 -6.33 16.04 4.42
N ALA A 80 -5.64 15.35 5.31
CA ALA A 80 -6.13 15.05 6.65
C ALA A 80 -6.32 16.34 7.48
N ARG A 81 -5.39 17.29 7.41
CA ARG A 81 -5.43 18.58 8.12
C ARG A 81 -6.51 19.52 7.61
N SER A 82 -6.75 19.55 6.30
CA SER A 82 -7.76 20.42 5.67
C SER A 82 -9.19 20.14 6.15
N GLY A 83 -9.45 18.94 6.70
CA GLY A 83 -10.78 18.49 7.07
C GLY A 83 -11.60 17.94 5.89
N ALA A 84 -11.00 17.83 4.70
CA ALA A 84 -11.66 17.30 3.50
C ALA A 84 -12.18 15.86 3.71
N SER A 85 -11.41 15.00 4.38
CA SER A 85 -11.85 13.63 4.74
C SER A 85 -13.09 13.62 5.65
N ARG A 86 -13.22 14.60 6.56
CA ARG A 86 -14.43 14.75 7.40
C ARG A 86 -15.63 15.21 6.55
N ALA A 87 -15.43 16.18 5.66
CA ALA A 87 -16.49 16.66 4.77
C ALA A 87 -17.00 15.56 3.82
N TYR A 88 -16.07 14.80 3.23
CA TYR A 88 -16.40 13.62 2.43
C TYR A 88 -17.18 12.59 3.24
N SER A 89 -16.71 12.22 4.45
CA SER A 89 -17.42 11.25 5.28
C SER A 89 -18.81 11.74 5.72
N ASN A 90 -19.02 13.04 5.90
CA ASN A 90 -20.34 13.62 6.20
C ASN A 90 -21.27 13.52 4.99
N PHE A 91 -20.78 13.83 3.80
CA PHE A 91 -21.52 13.67 2.55
C PHE A 91 -21.87 12.20 2.27
N ALA A 92 -20.87 11.31 2.36
CA ALA A 92 -21.04 9.89 2.14
C ALA A 92 -22.01 9.26 3.17
N ALA A 93 -21.93 9.64 4.44
CA ALA A 93 -22.85 9.15 5.49
C ALA A 93 -24.30 9.61 5.29
N LYS A 94 -24.59 10.69 4.54
CA LYS A 94 -25.96 11.07 4.19
C LYS A 94 -26.56 10.12 3.14
N ARG A 95 -25.73 9.54 2.27
CA ARG A 95 -26.15 8.67 1.16
C ARG A 95 -26.10 7.18 1.53
N ILE A 96 -25.12 6.80 2.35
CA ILE A 96 -24.89 5.43 2.80
C ILE A 96 -25.56 5.22 4.16
N LYS A 97 -26.47 4.25 4.26
CA LYS A 97 -27.18 3.93 5.51
C LYS A 97 -26.80 2.59 6.13
N SER A 98 -25.93 1.81 5.50
CA SER A 98 -25.53 0.47 5.97
C SER A 98 -24.02 0.37 6.20
N ASP A 99 -23.64 -0.45 7.17
CA ASP A 99 -22.26 -0.84 7.48
C ASP A 99 -21.57 -1.50 6.28
N ARG A 100 -22.27 -2.41 5.58
CA ARG A 100 -21.79 -3.04 4.36
C ARG A 100 -21.59 -2.04 3.24
N GLY A 101 -22.52 -1.09 3.07
CA GLY A 101 -22.40 -0.02 2.10
C GLY A 101 -21.16 0.82 2.36
N ALA A 102 -20.92 1.22 3.61
CA ALA A 102 -19.74 2.00 3.98
C ALA A 102 -18.44 1.24 3.70
N LEU A 103 -18.42 -0.07 3.94
CA LEU A 103 -17.25 -0.89 3.66
C LEU A 103 -17.02 -1.12 2.15
N LEU A 104 -18.07 -1.25 1.34
CA LEU A 104 -17.97 -1.39 -0.12
C LEU A 104 -17.41 -0.15 -0.81
N PHE A 105 -17.51 1.03 -0.21
CA PHE A 105 -16.92 2.24 -0.78
C PHE A 105 -15.38 2.22 -0.76
N ALA A 106 -14.75 1.54 0.21
CA ALA A 106 -13.29 1.43 0.27
C ALA A 106 -12.70 0.74 -0.97
N PRO A 107 -13.15 -0.48 -1.37
CA PRO A 107 -12.62 -1.13 -2.55
C PRO A 107 -12.99 -0.40 -3.85
N ILE A 108 -14.15 0.24 -3.92
CA ILE A 108 -14.52 1.06 -5.11
C ILE A 108 -13.56 2.24 -5.27
N LEU A 109 -13.27 2.95 -4.18
CA LEU A 109 -12.31 4.06 -4.21
C LEU A 109 -10.91 3.56 -4.54
N GLY A 110 -10.53 2.39 -4.04
CA GLY A 110 -9.26 1.76 -4.39
C GLY A 110 -9.19 1.36 -5.86
N ILE A 111 -10.28 0.89 -6.47
CA ILE A 111 -10.32 0.59 -7.91
C ILE A 111 -10.13 1.86 -8.75
N ILE A 112 -10.66 3.00 -8.30
CA ILE A 112 -10.51 4.30 -8.98
C ILE A 112 -9.07 4.81 -8.88
N ILE A 113 -8.38 4.57 -7.76
CA ILE A 113 -7.00 5.03 -7.51
C ILE A 113 -6.01 3.91 -7.86
N PHE A 114 -5.98 3.48 -9.12
CA PHE A 114 -5.17 2.35 -9.58
C PHE A 114 -3.71 2.69 -9.95
N VAL A 115 -3.33 3.96 -9.83
CA VAL A 115 -2.03 4.47 -10.28
C VAL A 115 -0.88 3.84 -9.51
N ASP A 116 -1.03 3.72 -8.18
CA ASP A 116 0.01 3.24 -7.28
C ASP A 116 -0.62 2.69 -5.99
N ASP A 117 -0.09 1.58 -5.48
CA ASP A 117 -0.65 0.87 -4.33
C ASP A 117 -0.35 1.57 -3.00
N TYR A 118 0.80 2.23 -2.84
CA TYR A 118 1.06 3.08 -1.67
C TYR A 118 0.12 4.27 -1.63
N PHE A 119 -0.07 4.94 -2.76
CA PHE A 119 -0.99 6.07 -2.86
C PHE A 119 -2.44 5.67 -2.54
N ASN A 120 -2.87 4.56 -3.13
CA ASN A 120 -4.18 3.98 -2.91
C ASN A 120 -4.40 3.68 -1.44
N CYS A 121 -3.48 2.96 -0.80
CA CYS A 121 -3.58 2.61 0.62
C CYS A 121 -3.67 3.84 1.54
N LEU A 122 -2.79 4.83 1.33
CA LEU A 122 -2.73 6.02 2.17
C LEU A 122 -3.94 6.93 1.97
N THR A 123 -4.38 7.11 0.73
CA THR A 123 -5.53 7.98 0.45
C THR A 123 -6.85 7.33 0.84
N VAL A 124 -7.10 6.09 0.40
CA VAL A 124 -8.33 5.37 0.78
C VAL A 124 -8.40 5.23 2.30
N GLY A 125 -7.27 4.95 2.97
CA GLY A 125 -7.19 4.92 4.44
C GLY A 125 -7.60 6.23 5.10
N SER A 126 -7.03 7.35 4.69
CA SER A 126 -7.33 8.67 5.29
C SER A 126 -8.76 9.14 5.02
N VAL A 127 -9.33 8.81 3.86
CA VAL A 127 -10.68 9.19 3.45
C VAL A 127 -11.75 8.31 4.09
N MET A 128 -11.51 7.00 4.15
CA MET A 128 -12.48 6.03 4.64
C MET A 128 -12.53 5.96 6.16
N ARG A 129 -11.41 6.22 6.86
CA ARG A 129 -11.33 6.15 8.34
C ARG A 129 -12.46 6.90 9.05
N PRO A 130 -12.72 8.21 8.81
CA PRO A 130 -13.81 8.92 9.46
C PRO A 130 -15.21 8.42 9.06
N LEU A 131 -15.36 7.81 7.87
CA LEU A 131 -16.62 7.21 7.44
C LEU A 131 -16.87 5.89 8.16
N THR A 132 -15.89 4.99 8.20
CA THR A 132 -16.00 3.68 8.84
C THR A 132 -16.11 3.75 10.36
N ASP A 133 -15.48 4.76 10.98
CA ASP A 133 -15.57 5.00 12.42
C ASP A 133 -17.03 5.31 12.84
N LYS A 134 -17.81 6.02 12.00
CA LYS A 134 -19.25 6.26 12.26
C LYS A 134 -20.09 5.00 12.26
N PHE A 135 -19.70 4.00 11.45
CA PHE A 135 -20.37 2.70 11.37
C PHE A 135 -19.76 1.66 12.33
N ARG A 136 -18.82 2.07 13.21
CA ARG A 136 -18.12 1.19 14.17
C ARG A 136 -17.48 -0.04 13.53
N ILE A 137 -16.95 0.14 12.32
CA ILE A 137 -16.21 -0.91 11.62
C ILE A 137 -14.80 -0.97 12.23
N ALA A 138 -14.30 -2.18 12.49
CA ALA A 138 -12.94 -2.38 12.99
C ALA A 138 -11.90 -1.81 12.01
N ARG A 139 -10.90 -1.08 12.53
CA ARG A 139 -9.83 -0.48 11.72
C ARG A 139 -8.96 -1.51 11.03
N GLU A 140 -8.81 -2.67 11.65
CA GLU A 140 -8.11 -3.84 11.12
C GLU A 140 -8.86 -4.43 9.92
N LYS A 141 -10.20 -4.43 9.95
CA LYS A 141 -11.03 -4.84 8.82
C LYS A 141 -10.91 -3.85 7.66
N LEU A 142 -10.91 -2.55 7.97
CA LEU A 142 -10.69 -1.52 6.95
C LEU A 142 -9.29 -1.66 6.33
N ALA A 143 -8.24 -1.82 7.14
CA ALA A 143 -6.88 -2.00 6.65
C ALA A 143 -6.75 -3.22 5.73
N TYR A 144 -7.35 -4.35 6.11
CA TYR A 144 -7.40 -5.55 5.25
C TYR A 144 -8.09 -5.26 3.91
N VAL A 145 -9.25 -4.58 3.93
CA VAL A 145 -10.00 -4.26 2.70
C VAL A 145 -9.21 -3.33 1.79
N ILE A 146 -8.53 -2.34 2.35
CA ILE A 146 -7.71 -1.39 1.61
C ILE A 146 -6.53 -2.11 0.96
N ASP A 147 -5.77 -2.87 1.74
CA ASP A 147 -4.58 -3.60 1.26
C ASP A 147 -4.94 -4.65 0.19
N ALA A 148 -5.99 -5.43 0.45
CA ALA A 148 -6.51 -6.42 -0.49
C ALA A 148 -7.12 -5.81 -1.77
N THR A 149 -7.36 -4.49 -1.81
CA THR A 149 -7.77 -3.80 -3.03
C THR A 149 -6.57 -3.17 -3.73
N ALA A 150 -5.72 -2.47 -2.99
CA ALA A 150 -4.68 -1.61 -3.54
C ALA A 150 -3.70 -2.38 -4.41
N ALA A 151 -3.06 -3.43 -3.86
CA ALA A 151 -2.08 -4.20 -4.62
C ALA A 151 -2.72 -4.95 -5.81
N PRO A 152 -3.83 -5.71 -5.66
CA PRO A 152 -4.46 -6.39 -6.80
C PRO A 152 -4.94 -5.45 -7.90
N THR A 153 -5.50 -4.28 -7.55
CA THR A 153 -5.99 -3.32 -8.55
C THR A 153 -4.83 -2.75 -9.35
N CYS A 154 -3.74 -2.33 -8.69
CA CYS A 154 -2.61 -1.72 -9.38
C CYS A 154 -1.91 -2.73 -10.31
N ILE A 155 -1.89 -4.02 -9.96
CA ILE A 155 -1.31 -5.07 -10.81
C ILE A 155 -2.20 -5.39 -12.02
N LEU A 156 -3.52 -5.31 -11.89
CA LEU A 156 -4.45 -5.57 -12.99
C LEU A 156 -4.66 -4.36 -13.91
N ALA A 157 -4.30 -3.16 -13.45
CA ALA A 157 -4.45 -1.94 -14.21
C ALA A 157 -3.39 -1.85 -15.33
N PRO A 158 -3.80 -1.57 -16.59
CA PRO A 158 -2.86 -1.43 -17.71
C PRO A 158 -1.85 -0.31 -17.53
N ILE A 159 -2.22 0.77 -16.83
CA ILE A 159 -1.37 1.93 -16.60
C ILE A 159 -1.24 2.11 -15.08
N SER A 160 -0.13 1.67 -14.51
CA SER A 160 0.16 1.76 -13.06
C SER A 160 1.66 1.74 -12.78
N SER A 161 2.05 1.92 -11.52
CA SER A 161 3.44 1.76 -11.09
C SER A 161 3.98 0.34 -11.36
N TRP A 162 3.12 -0.68 -11.32
CA TRP A 162 3.47 -2.07 -11.66
C TRP A 162 3.76 -2.27 -13.14
N SER A 163 2.99 -1.64 -14.03
CA SER A 163 3.24 -1.72 -15.48
C SER A 163 4.60 -1.11 -15.84
N ALA A 164 4.95 0.01 -15.21
CA ALA A 164 6.26 0.66 -15.39
C ALA A 164 7.43 -0.17 -14.82
N ALA A 165 7.27 -0.72 -13.62
CA ALA A 165 8.31 -1.54 -12.98
C ALA A 165 8.62 -2.80 -13.79
N ILE A 166 7.59 -3.48 -14.30
CA ILE A 166 7.76 -4.69 -15.11
C ILE A 166 8.38 -4.33 -16.46
N ALA A 167 7.91 -3.27 -17.13
CA ALA A 167 8.52 -2.80 -18.37
C ALA A 167 10.02 -2.45 -18.21
N ALA A 168 10.40 -1.84 -17.08
CA ALA A 168 11.79 -1.50 -16.77
C ALA A 168 12.66 -2.72 -16.42
N ALA A 169 12.05 -3.82 -15.94
CA ALA A 169 12.78 -5.04 -15.60
C ALA A 169 13.18 -5.88 -16.82
N PHE A 170 12.56 -5.67 -17.98
CA PHE A 170 12.89 -6.39 -19.20
C PHE A 170 14.09 -5.75 -19.93
N PRO A 171 15.13 -6.54 -20.28
CA PRO A 171 16.25 -6.03 -21.06
C PRO A 171 15.79 -5.55 -22.44
N LYS A 172 16.13 -4.30 -22.78
CA LYS A 172 15.79 -3.67 -24.08
C LYS A 172 16.34 -4.45 -25.29
N ASP A 173 17.33 -5.32 -25.07
CA ASP A 173 18.04 -6.09 -26.11
C ASP A 173 17.29 -7.35 -26.60
N THR A 174 16.17 -7.71 -25.96
CA THR A 174 15.44 -8.95 -26.30
C THR A 174 14.42 -8.80 -27.43
N GLY A 175 14.19 -7.58 -27.93
CA GLY A 175 13.19 -7.30 -28.98
C GLY A 175 11.73 -7.54 -28.55
N VAL A 176 11.51 -7.84 -27.26
CA VAL A 176 10.19 -8.05 -26.67
C VAL A 176 9.81 -6.80 -25.89
N ASP A 177 8.67 -6.21 -26.23
CA ASP A 177 8.11 -5.10 -25.48
C ASP A 177 7.60 -5.61 -24.11
N GLY A 178 8.30 -5.19 -23.04
CA GLY A 178 7.96 -5.57 -21.66
C GLY A 178 6.55 -5.15 -21.26
N PHE A 179 6.00 -4.11 -21.88
CA PHE A 179 4.61 -3.69 -21.67
C PHE A 179 3.61 -4.68 -22.27
N THR A 180 3.85 -5.16 -23.49
CA THR A 180 3.05 -6.22 -24.12
C THR A 180 3.07 -7.52 -23.30
N VAL A 181 4.23 -7.88 -22.75
CA VAL A 181 4.34 -9.03 -21.83
C VAL A 181 3.50 -8.78 -20.58
N PHE A 182 3.60 -7.60 -19.96
CA PHE A 182 2.77 -7.25 -18.81
C PHE A 182 1.27 -7.40 -19.12
N LEU A 183 0.78 -6.81 -20.22
CA LEU A 183 -0.62 -6.93 -20.62
C LEU A 183 -1.06 -8.39 -20.80
N SER A 184 -0.19 -9.22 -21.36
CA SER A 184 -0.47 -10.65 -21.53
C SER A 184 -0.55 -11.41 -20.20
N THR A 185 0.10 -10.92 -19.13
CA THR A 185 0.09 -11.54 -17.80
C THR A 185 -1.11 -11.15 -16.93
N ILE A 186 -1.81 -10.05 -17.24
CA ILE A 186 -2.97 -9.57 -16.46
C ILE A 186 -4.03 -10.67 -16.23
N PRO A 187 -4.46 -11.44 -17.26
CA PRO A 187 -5.45 -12.50 -17.07
C PRO A 187 -4.93 -13.68 -16.22
N TYR A 188 -3.62 -13.92 -16.24
CA TYR A 188 -2.98 -15.04 -15.54
C TYR A 188 -2.61 -14.70 -14.08
N ASN A 189 -2.86 -13.46 -13.62
CA ASN A 189 -2.61 -13.09 -12.24
C ASN A 189 -3.71 -13.61 -11.31
N ILE A 190 -3.71 -14.93 -11.09
CA ILE A 190 -4.71 -15.64 -10.28
C ILE A 190 -4.78 -15.06 -8.85
N TYR A 191 -3.65 -14.62 -8.29
CA TYR A 191 -3.60 -13.99 -6.98
C TYR A 191 -4.45 -12.71 -6.93
N ALA A 192 -4.29 -11.80 -7.89
CA ALA A 192 -5.03 -10.54 -7.92
C ALA A 192 -6.54 -10.79 -8.10
N TRP A 193 -6.92 -11.66 -9.03
CA TRP A 193 -8.31 -12.01 -9.29
C TRP A 193 -8.98 -12.68 -8.09
N LEU A 194 -8.35 -13.71 -7.51
CA LEU A 194 -8.90 -14.41 -6.35
C LEU A 194 -9.00 -13.50 -5.13
N THR A 195 -8.02 -12.63 -4.92
CA THR A 195 -8.03 -11.70 -3.77
C THR A 195 -9.18 -10.71 -3.89
N LEU A 196 -9.42 -10.12 -5.07
CA LEU A 196 -10.56 -9.23 -5.29
C LEU A 196 -11.90 -9.96 -5.13
N ILE A 197 -12.04 -11.17 -5.70
CA ILE A 197 -13.27 -11.97 -5.57
C ILE A 197 -13.52 -12.30 -4.09
N PHE A 198 -12.49 -12.74 -3.37
CA PHE A 198 -12.58 -13.08 -1.96
C PHE A 198 -12.90 -11.86 -1.09
N LEU A 199 -12.31 -10.71 -1.42
CA LEU A 199 -12.60 -9.43 -0.78
C LEU A 199 -14.09 -9.07 -0.92
N PHE A 200 -14.62 -9.04 -2.15
CA PHE A 200 -16.03 -8.76 -2.38
C PHE A 200 -16.93 -9.78 -1.68
N PHE A 201 -16.55 -11.07 -1.70
CA PHE A 201 -17.26 -12.12 -0.96
C PHE A 201 -17.33 -11.84 0.55
N ILE A 202 -16.23 -11.44 1.19
CA ILE A 202 -16.20 -11.06 2.61
C ILE A 202 -17.11 -9.87 2.87
N VAL A 203 -17.05 -8.84 2.02
CA VAL A 203 -17.83 -7.62 2.21
C VAL A 203 -19.33 -7.87 2.02
N PHE A 204 -19.74 -8.65 1.03
CA PHE A 204 -21.15 -9.01 0.79
C PHE A 204 -21.71 -9.96 1.84
N THR A 205 -20.98 -11.04 2.15
CA THR A 205 -21.45 -12.07 3.09
C THR A 205 -21.39 -11.58 4.53
N GLY A 206 -20.51 -10.61 4.83
CA GLY A 206 -20.25 -10.13 6.19
C GLY A 206 -19.64 -11.19 7.10
N LYS A 207 -19.17 -12.32 6.54
CA LYS A 207 -18.45 -13.37 7.27
C LYS A 207 -16.99 -12.94 7.40
N ASP A 208 -16.62 -12.56 8.61
CA ASP A 208 -15.25 -12.21 8.92
C ASP A 208 -14.37 -13.46 9.02
N LEU A 209 -13.10 -13.32 8.64
CA LEU A 209 -12.07 -14.32 8.92
C LEU A 209 -12.03 -14.59 10.44
N ARG A 210 -11.90 -15.87 10.83
CA ARG A 210 -11.81 -16.31 12.24
C ARG A 210 -10.95 -15.41 13.15
N PRO A 211 -9.70 -15.04 12.79
CA PRO A 211 -8.88 -14.16 13.61
C PRO A 211 -9.43 -12.72 13.70
N MET A 212 -10.13 -12.25 12.67
CA MET A 212 -10.72 -10.91 12.61
C MET A 212 -12.04 -10.80 13.38
N TRP A 213 -12.74 -11.91 13.60
CA TRP A 213 -14.05 -11.94 14.24
C TRP A 213 -14.06 -11.36 15.66
N GLY A 214 -13.03 -11.69 16.46
CA GLY A 214 -12.89 -11.15 17.82
C GLY A 214 -12.68 -9.63 17.84
N VAL A 215 -11.93 -9.10 16.87
CA VAL A 215 -11.65 -7.67 16.74
C VAL A 215 -12.91 -6.91 16.29
N VAL A 216 -13.61 -7.42 15.27
CA VAL A 216 -14.86 -6.83 14.77
C VAL A 216 -15.94 -6.82 15.86
N ARG A 217 -16.07 -7.92 16.60
CA ARG A 217 -17.02 -8.01 17.72
C ARG A 217 -16.71 -7.00 18.82
N ARG A 218 -15.43 -6.79 19.16
CA ARG A 218 -15.02 -5.77 20.14
C ARG A 218 -15.30 -4.35 19.66
N ALA A 219 -14.96 -4.03 18.41
CA ALA A 219 -15.24 -2.73 17.81
C ALA A 219 -16.75 -2.42 17.82
N ARG A 220 -17.59 -3.40 17.50
CA ARG A 220 -19.04 -3.26 17.47
C ARG A 220 -19.66 -3.07 18.87
N LEU A 221 -19.17 -3.81 19.87
CA LEU A 221 -19.73 -3.82 21.22
C LEU A 221 -19.21 -2.69 22.11
N ARG A 222 -17.92 -2.37 22.03
CA ARG A 222 -17.25 -1.42 22.94
C ARG A 222 -16.97 -0.07 22.29
N GLY A 223 -17.09 0.06 20.98
CA GLY A 223 -16.66 1.25 20.24
C GLY A 223 -15.14 1.43 20.23
N VAL A 224 -14.38 0.53 20.87
CA VAL A 224 -12.92 0.56 20.94
C VAL A 224 -12.37 -0.34 19.84
N THR A 225 -11.66 0.26 18.88
CA THR A 225 -10.88 -0.44 17.86
C THR A 225 -9.47 -0.68 18.39
N LEU A 226 -8.85 -1.84 18.14
CA LEU A 226 -7.52 -2.15 18.70
C LEU A 226 -6.43 -1.16 18.24
N GLY A 227 -6.67 -0.42 17.15
CA GLY A 227 -5.86 0.72 16.70
C GLY A 227 -6.06 2.05 17.44
N ASP A 228 -6.52 2.05 18.69
CA ASP A 228 -6.62 3.27 19.52
C ASP A 228 -5.25 3.74 20.03
N VAL A 229 -4.21 2.90 19.98
CA VAL A 229 -2.85 3.26 20.43
C VAL A 229 -2.20 4.31 19.51
N ASN A 230 -2.63 4.41 18.24
CA ASN A 230 -2.21 5.45 17.27
C ASN A 230 -3.39 6.38 16.87
N SER A 231 -4.46 6.42 17.67
CA SER A 231 -5.54 7.38 17.42
C SER A 231 -5.08 8.81 17.71
N ASP A 232 -4.17 8.99 18.67
CA ASP A 232 -3.60 10.30 19.04
C ASP A 232 -2.81 10.94 17.90
N ASP A 233 -1.94 10.19 17.20
CA ASP A 233 -1.17 10.72 16.06
C ASP A 233 -2.07 11.18 14.92
N TYR A 234 -3.06 10.37 14.54
CA TYR A 234 -4.01 10.77 13.50
C TYR A 234 -4.93 11.91 13.96
N ASN A 235 -5.41 11.89 15.21
CA ASN A 235 -6.23 12.98 15.74
C ASN A 235 -5.43 14.29 15.90
N ALA A 236 -4.12 14.20 16.14
CA ALA A 236 -3.19 15.33 16.13
C ALA A 236 -2.97 15.86 14.70
N LEU A 237 -2.89 14.96 13.71
CA LEU A 237 -2.85 15.32 12.28
C LEU A 237 -4.16 15.94 11.81
N VAL A 238 -5.33 15.44 12.22
CA VAL A 238 -6.62 16.00 11.79
C VAL A 238 -7.00 17.20 12.66
N GLY A 239 -6.54 18.38 12.26
CA GLY A 239 -6.86 19.66 12.89
C GLY A 239 -8.33 19.78 13.31
N LYS A 240 -8.59 20.23 14.54
CA LYS A 240 -9.94 20.26 15.14
C LYS A 240 -10.95 21.16 14.38
N ASN A 241 -10.48 22.10 13.55
CA ASN A 241 -11.30 23.19 13.00
C ASN A 241 -11.27 23.36 11.46
N GLY A 242 -10.85 22.34 10.69
CA GLY A 242 -10.86 22.44 9.22
C GLY A 242 -12.28 22.47 8.64
N LYS A 243 -12.67 23.56 7.96
CA LYS A 243 -13.88 23.65 7.11
C LYS A 243 -13.60 23.09 5.71
N GLY A 244 -13.11 21.85 5.64
CA GLY A 244 -12.77 21.24 4.36
C GLY A 244 -13.99 21.06 3.46
N HIS A 245 -13.81 21.25 2.17
CA HIS A 245 -14.78 20.87 1.14
C HIS A 245 -14.37 19.53 0.51
N ILE A 246 -15.32 18.88 -0.17
CA ILE A 246 -15.04 17.64 -0.92
C ILE A 246 -14.03 17.92 -2.04
N LEU A 247 -14.02 19.13 -2.58
CA LEU A 247 -13.07 19.56 -3.62
C LEU A 247 -11.62 19.55 -3.10
N ASP A 248 -11.38 19.85 -1.83
CA ASP A 248 -10.04 19.82 -1.23
C ASP A 248 -9.47 18.40 -1.15
N LEU A 249 -10.33 17.38 -1.25
CA LEU A 249 -9.93 15.98 -1.39
C LEU A 249 -9.77 15.60 -2.88
N VAL A 250 -10.76 15.93 -3.70
CA VAL A 250 -10.83 15.48 -5.10
C VAL A 250 -9.77 16.15 -5.98
N LEU A 251 -9.48 17.43 -5.76
CA LEU A 251 -8.57 18.19 -6.61
C LEU A 251 -7.11 17.71 -6.51
N PRO A 252 -6.51 17.56 -5.32
CA PRO A 252 -5.15 17.03 -5.21
C PRO A 252 -5.04 15.60 -5.76
N LEU A 253 -6.06 14.77 -5.53
CA LEU A 253 -6.15 13.42 -6.07
C LEU A 253 -6.18 13.40 -7.60
N ALA A 254 -7.05 14.20 -8.20
CA ALA A 254 -7.19 14.27 -9.66
C ALA A 254 -5.93 14.82 -10.31
N VAL A 255 -5.33 15.89 -9.75
CA VAL A 255 -4.07 16.46 -10.25
C VAL A 255 -2.95 15.43 -10.19
N LEU A 256 -2.86 14.66 -9.10
CA LEU A 256 -1.83 13.62 -8.98
C LEU A 256 -2.06 12.48 -9.96
N ILE A 257 -3.29 11.97 -10.09
CA ILE A 257 -3.61 10.91 -11.06
C ILE A 257 -3.31 11.36 -12.48
N VAL A 258 -3.79 12.53 -12.89
CA VAL A 258 -3.54 13.09 -14.23
C VAL A 258 -2.06 13.37 -14.45
N GLY A 259 -1.36 13.92 -13.45
CA GLY A 259 0.07 14.17 -13.51
C GLY A 259 0.90 12.90 -13.63
N CYS A 260 0.55 11.83 -12.90
CA CYS A 260 1.19 10.53 -12.99
C CYS A 260 0.92 9.88 -14.36
N LEU A 261 -0.33 9.89 -14.84
CA LEU A 261 -0.66 9.38 -16.17
C LEU A 261 0.10 10.15 -17.25
N TYR A 262 0.12 11.48 -17.19
CA TYR A 262 0.88 12.32 -18.10
C TYR A 262 2.38 12.02 -18.02
N GLY A 263 2.94 11.90 -16.82
CA GLY A 263 4.34 11.56 -16.61
C GLY A 263 4.72 10.20 -17.18
N MET A 264 3.89 9.17 -16.96
CA MET A 264 4.09 7.83 -17.52
C MET A 264 4.00 7.83 -19.05
N LEU A 265 3.08 8.60 -19.62
CA LEU A 265 2.95 8.76 -21.06
C LEU A 265 4.13 9.54 -21.66
N TYR A 266 4.63 10.55 -20.95
CA TYR A 266 5.78 11.34 -21.35
C TYR A 266 7.08 10.51 -21.32
N THR A 267 7.34 9.78 -20.23
CA THR A 267 8.52 8.90 -20.11
C THR A 267 8.38 7.63 -20.95
N GLY A 268 7.15 7.22 -21.27
CA GLY A 268 6.82 6.14 -22.19
C GLY A 268 7.03 6.48 -23.67
N GLY A 269 7.58 7.66 -23.99
CA GLY A 269 8.06 7.98 -25.33
C GLY A 269 7.02 8.55 -26.28
N ILE A 270 5.90 9.11 -25.81
CA ILE A 270 4.91 9.77 -26.71
C ILE A 270 5.52 10.96 -27.48
N HIS A 271 6.58 11.57 -26.96
CA HIS A 271 7.32 12.64 -27.64
C HIS A 271 8.54 12.17 -28.43
N ASP A 272 8.90 10.88 -28.35
CA ASP A 272 10.05 10.29 -29.07
C ASP A 272 9.61 9.64 -30.40
N GLY A 273 8.64 10.27 -31.08
CA GLY A 273 8.18 9.87 -32.42
C GLY A 273 9.31 9.73 -33.42
#